data_AF-A0A8S1GXT4-F1
#
_entry.id   AF-A0A8S1GXT4-F1
#
_cell.length_a   1.000
_cell.length_b   1.000
_cell.length_c   1.000
_cell.angle_alpha   90.00
_cell.angle_beta   90.00
_cell.angle_gamma   90.00
#
_symmetry.space_group_name_H-M   'P 1'
#
loop_
_entity.id
_entity.type
_entity.pdbx_description
1 polymer ?
#
loop_
_entity_poly.entity_id
_entity_poly.type
_entity_poly.pdbx_seq_one_letter_code
_entity_poly.pdbx_strand_id
1 'polypeptide(L)'
;MARVVVHPTERPTSTPTISSAHQLPQTAHPALTQVLKSARITAHRGRHSGGSVGTKTPELQLLLDNDLFCLHTDRRTKLNHIQQLSLLHLLAQFFLERAEDNNKYAYFEAIFLGREGEPIVHDHRISVLMQLASFSLQFPVLQVFNNISQWISKISVVKQSRYYSELLVDMLIDNFIKTCDRSRRMYEYLLPLEATCAEFTAIFTAFGPLVAPMSFPLAIVLQNYLSTNLSYIMRHYRDTPYLGDEFSTKTMPVLLKFVVEESANPARETIITSIAVSLAKVIEKWSGKFLTGRATCAKQPINFDVLFSKELKWNRNRCNLICAAANVDSNKKNISERLSDLDVPTDFAPSLAFVRKQFF
;
A
#
# COMPACT_ATOMS: atom_id res chain seq x y z
N MET A 1 24.50 -80.35 -34.70
CA MET A 1 23.80 -79.07 -34.93
C MET A 1 22.38 -79.18 -34.41
N ALA A 2 22.11 -78.60 -33.24
CA ALA A 2 20.77 -78.27 -32.76
C ALA A 2 20.95 -77.20 -31.65
N ARG A 3 20.67 -75.94 -31.99
CA ARG A 3 20.70 -74.82 -31.03
C ARG A 3 19.37 -74.79 -30.29
N VAL A 4 19.42 -74.87 -28.97
CA VAL A 4 18.31 -74.62 -28.06
C VAL A 4 17.88 -73.16 -28.22
N VAL A 5 16.61 -72.94 -28.55
CA VAL A 5 15.98 -71.63 -28.59
C VAL A 5 15.59 -71.26 -27.15
N VAL A 6 16.27 -70.28 -26.57
CA VAL A 6 15.88 -69.67 -25.29
C VAL A 6 15.00 -68.46 -25.61
N HIS A 7 13.74 -68.51 -25.17
CA HIS A 7 12.83 -67.36 -25.22
C HIS A 7 13.36 -66.23 -24.33
N PRO A 8 13.39 -64.96 -24.80
CA PRO A 8 13.66 -63.84 -23.91
C PRO A 8 12.47 -63.64 -22.99
N THR A 9 12.70 -63.74 -21.68
CA THR A 9 11.78 -63.31 -20.63
C THR A 9 11.56 -61.80 -20.79
N GLU A 10 10.34 -61.40 -21.12
CA GLU A 10 9.92 -60.00 -21.16
C GLU A 10 10.18 -59.37 -19.79
N ARG A 11 11.12 -58.41 -19.75
CA ARG A 11 11.22 -57.50 -18.61
C ARG A 11 9.95 -56.65 -18.63
N PRO A 12 9.23 -56.47 -17.51
CA PRO A 12 8.21 -55.45 -17.46
C PRO A 12 8.89 -54.13 -17.74
N THR A 13 8.50 -53.52 -18.86
CA THR A 13 8.79 -52.14 -19.19
C THR A 13 8.25 -51.31 -18.03
N SER A 14 9.15 -50.86 -17.16
CA SER A 14 8.87 -49.79 -16.22
C SER A 14 8.47 -48.59 -17.06
N THR A 15 7.16 -48.42 -17.22
CA THR A 15 6.57 -47.16 -17.63
C THR A 15 7.21 -46.08 -16.77
N PRO A 16 7.81 -45.04 -17.36
CA PRO A 16 8.24 -43.92 -16.56
C PRO A 16 6.97 -43.39 -15.90
N THR A 17 6.90 -43.52 -14.57
CA THR A 17 5.85 -42.89 -13.79
C THR A 17 5.95 -41.41 -14.14
N ILE A 18 4.98 -40.93 -14.90
CA ILE A 18 4.88 -39.53 -15.29
C ILE A 18 4.84 -38.76 -13.98
N SER A 19 5.97 -38.13 -13.64
CA SER A 19 6.08 -37.17 -12.56
C SER A 19 4.90 -36.22 -12.71
N SER A 20 4.02 -36.18 -11.71
CA SER A 20 2.81 -35.36 -11.67
C SER A 20 3.17 -33.88 -11.82
N ALA A 21 3.28 -33.43 -13.07
CA ALA A 21 3.42 -32.03 -13.40
C ALA A 21 2.08 -31.34 -13.11
N HIS A 22 2.01 -30.74 -11.93
CA HIS A 22 1.25 -29.52 -11.57
C HIS A 22 0.05 -29.16 -12.47
N GLN A 23 -1.14 -29.59 -12.07
CA GLN A 23 -2.42 -29.33 -12.74
C GLN A 23 -3.12 -28.06 -12.22
N LEU A 24 -2.42 -26.93 -12.09
CA LEU A 24 -3.11 -25.65 -11.92
C LEU A 24 -3.74 -25.29 -13.28
N PRO A 25 -5.06 -25.02 -13.39
CA PRO A 25 -6.00 -24.62 -12.33
C PRO A 25 -6.89 -25.73 -11.72
N GLN A 26 -6.85 -26.96 -12.23
CA GLN A 26 -7.78 -28.04 -11.85
C GLN A 26 -7.74 -28.37 -10.35
N THR A 27 -6.57 -28.32 -9.72
CA THR A 27 -6.42 -28.57 -8.27
C THR A 27 -6.88 -27.41 -7.39
N ALA A 28 -6.81 -26.17 -7.89
CA ALA A 28 -7.13 -24.98 -7.09
C ALA A 28 -8.63 -24.77 -6.86
N HIS A 29 -9.49 -25.15 -7.81
CA HIS A 29 -10.94 -24.97 -7.70
C HIS A 29 -11.57 -25.72 -6.51
N PRO A 30 -11.25 -27.01 -6.26
CA PRO A 30 -11.68 -27.70 -5.05
C PRO A 30 -11.27 -26.98 -3.76
N ALA A 31 -10.02 -26.50 -3.67
CA ALA A 31 -9.52 -25.79 -2.50
C ALA A 31 -10.30 -24.49 -2.24
N LEU A 32 -10.51 -23.68 -3.28
CA LEU A 32 -11.32 -22.45 -3.17
C LEU A 32 -12.79 -22.75 -2.84
N THR A 33 -13.35 -23.83 -3.37
CA THR A 33 -14.71 -24.28 -3.02
C THR A 33 -14.80 -24.61 -1.52
N GLN A 34 -13.77 -25.21 -0.94
CA GLN A 34 -13.74 -25.52 0.48
C GLN A 34 -13.60 -24.27 1.36
N VAL A 35 -12.90 -23.23 0.88
CA VAL A 35 -12.87 -21.90 1.54
C VAL A 35 -14.30 -21.33 1.64
N LEU A 36 -15.07 -21.38 0.54
CA LEU A 36 -16.46 -20.89 0.52
C LEU A 36 -17.33 -21.63 1.55
N LYS A 37 -17.25 -22.97 1.59
CA LYS A 37 -17.99 -23.80 2.53
C LYS A 37 -17.63 -23.46 3.98
N SER A 38 -16.34 -23.35 4.28
CA SER A 38 -15.83 -23.12 5.63
C SER A 38 -16.26 -21.75 6.19
N ALA A 39 -16.22 -20.70 5.37
CA ALA A 39 -16.65 -19.37 5.80
C ALA A 39 -18.16 -19.29 6.05
N ARG A 40 -18.99 -19.96 5.23
CA ARG A 40 -20.46 -20.00 5.44
C ARG A 40 -20.83 -20.70 6.75
N ILE A 41 -20.21 -21.84 7.06
CA ILE A 41 -20.42 -22.55 8.33
C ILE A 41 -20.07 -21.66 9.52
N THR A 42 -19.01 -20.85 9.38
CA THR A 42 -18.57 -19.91 10.41
C THR A 42 -19.56 -18.76 10.61
N ALA A 43 -20.10 -18.20 9.52
CA ALA A 43 -21.10 -17.14 9.58
C ALA A 43 -22.38 -17.58 10.33
N HIS A 44 -22.77 -18.85 10.21
CA HIS A 44 -23.95 -19.41 10.88
C HIS A 44 -23.75 -19.72 12.38
N ARG A 45 -22.52 -19.84 12.89
CA ARG A 45 -22.24 -20.24 14.28
C ARG A 45 -22.05 -19.10 15.29
N GLY A 46 -22.27 -17.85 14.88
CA GLY A 46 -22.21 -16.68 15.75
C GLY A 46 -20.77 -16.23 16.08
N ARG A 47 -20.58 -14.90 16.12
CA ARG A 47 -19.30 -14.18 16.32
C ARG A 47 -18.73 -14.30 17.75
N HIS A 48 -18.46 -15.52 18.25
CA HIS A 48 -17.91 -15.70 19.61
C HIS A 48 -16.39 -15.99 19.68
N SER A 49 -15.66 -15.95 18.57
CA SER A 49 -14.19 -16.01 18.58
C SER A 49 -13.64 -14.90 17.69
N GLY A 50 -12.84 -14.00 18.26
CA GLY A 50 -12.17 -12.88 17.59
C GLY A 50 -11.07 -13.29 16.60
N GLY A 51 -11.33 -14.28 15.75
CA GLY A 51 -10.49 -14.67 14.63
C GLY A 51 -11.30 -15.50 13.64
N SER A 52 -11.06 -15.32 12.33
CA SER A 52 -11.68 -16.13 11.28
C SER A 52 -11.40 -17.62 11.53
N VAL A 53 -12.44 -18.44 11.66
CA VAL A 53 -12.29 -19.88 11.90
C VAL A 53 -11.53 -20.56 10.74
N GLY A 54 -11.58 -19.98 9.53
CA GLY A 54 -10.86 -20.49 8.36
C GLY A 54 -9.33 -20.49 8.52
N THR A 55 -8.76 -19.54 9.28
CA THR A 55 -7.32 -19.53 9.61
C THR A 55 -6.95 -20.56 10.66
N LYS A 56 -7.94 -21.04 11.42
CA LYS A 56 -7.77 -21.99 12.53
C LYS A 56 -8.06 -23.44 12.17
N THR A 57 -8.51 -23.73 10.94
CA THR A 57 -8.79 -25.10 10.46
C THR A 57 -7.56 -25.70 9.77
N PRO A 58 -6.78 -26.59 10.42
CA PRO A 58 -5.50 -27.05 9.88
C PRO A 58 -5.65 -27.81 8.56
N GLU A 59 -6.75 -28.55 8.40
CA GLU A 59 -7.08 -29.30 7.18
C GLU A 59 -7.30 -28.40 5.97
N LEU A 60 -8.04 -27.29 6.16
CA LEU A 60 -8.24 -26.29 5.11
C LEU A 60 -6.91 -25.62 4.75
N GLN A 61 -6.09 -25.30 5.76
CA GLN A 61 -4.80 -24.68 5.52
C GLN A 61 -3.86 -25.61 4.76
N LEU A 62 -3.86 -26.91 5.07
CA LEU A 62 -3.08 -27.91 4.33
C LEU A 62 -3.58 -28.08 2.90
N LEU A 63 -4.90 -28.08 2.70
CA LEU A 63 -5.50 -28.12 1.36
C LEU A 63 -5.09 -26.90 0.52
N LEU A 64 -5.10 -25.70 1.11
CA LEU A 64 -4.66 -24.49 0.42
C LEU A 64 -3.16 -24.55 0.07
N ASP A 65 -2.31 -24.99 0.99
CA ASP A 65 -0.88 -25.11 0.73
C ASP A 65 -0.59 -26.07 -0.42
N ASN A 66 -1.22 -27.25 -0.43
CA ASN A 66 -0.95 -28.29 -1.42
C ASN A 66 -1.61 -28.02 -2.77
N ASP A 67 -2.87 -27.58 -2.79
CA ASP A 67 -3.70 -27.61 -4.00
C ASP A 67 -3.84 -26.23 -4.66
N LEU A 68 -3.74 -25.14 -3.88
CA LEU A 68 -3.79 -23.76 -4.37
C LEU A 68 -2.38 -23.18 -4.55
N PHE A 69 -1.54 -23.25 -3.52
CA PHE A 69 -0.16 -22.71 -3.56
C PHE A 69 0.88 -23.73 -4.09
N CYS A 70 0.49 -24.99 -4.22
CA CYS A 70 1.35 -26.08 -4.69
C CYS A 70 2.69 -26.18 -3.95
N LEU A 71 2.62 -26.07 -2.61
CA LEU A 71 3.74 -26.24 -1.70
C LEU A 71 4.04 -27.71 -1.49
N HIS A 72 5.33 -28.07 -1.58
CA HIS A 72 5.80 -29.41 -1.26
C HIS A 72 6.24 -29.56 0.21
N THR A 73 6.70 -30.75 0.58
CA THR A 73 7.20 -31.06 1.93
C THR A 73 8.38 -30.18 2.35
N ASP A 74 9.15 -29.66 1.39
CA ASP A 74 10.23 -28.69 1.60
C ASP A 74 9.74 -27.24 1.72
N ARG A 75 8.42 -27.03 1.72
CA ARG A 75 7.73 -25.73 1.84
C ARG A 75 8.03 -24.77 0.69
N ARG A 76 8.48 -25.28 -0.46
CA ARG A 76 8.71 -24.49 -1.68
C ARG A 76 7.59 -24.71 -2.68
N THR A 77 7.23 -23.64 -3.40
CA THR A 77 6.34 -23.76 -4.55
C THR A 77 7.09 -24.39 -5.71
N LYS A 78 6.41 -25.26 -6.47
CA LYS A 78 6.90 -25.75 -7.76
C LYS A 78 6.19 -25.12 -8.96
N LEU A 79 5.37 -24.10 -8.71
CA LEU A 79 4.74 -23.35 -9.79
C LEU A 79 5.83 -22.62 -10.59
N ASN A 80 5.89 -22.91 -11.89
CA ASN A 80 6.67 -22.10 -12.82
C ASN A 80 6.00 -20.73 -13.04
N HIS A 81 6.67 -19.81 -13.73
CA HIS A 81 6.16 -18.44 -13.92
C HIS A 81 4.79 -18.36 -14.60
N ILE A 82 4.50 -19.23 -15.57
CA ILE A 82 3.20 -19.27 -16.26
C ILE A 82 2.12 -19.70 -15.27
N GLN A 83 2.39 -20.73 -14.46
CA GLN A 83 1.46 -21.21 -13.46
C GLN A 83 1.26 -20.21 -12.32
N GLN A 84 2.30 -19.47 -11.92
CA GLN A 84 2.17 -18.37 -10.96
C GLN A 84 1.21 -17.30 -11.52
N LEU A 85 1.35 -16.93 -12.79
CA LEU A 85 0.41 -16.00 -13.44
C LEU A 85 -1.02 -16.56 -13.50
N SER A 86 -1.18 -17.86 -13.80
CA SER A 86 -2.49 -18.52 -13.75
C SER A 86 -3.11 -18.51 -12.35
N LEU A 87 -2.29 -18.67 -11.30
CA LEU A 87 -2.73 -18.57 -9.91
C LEU A 87 -3.25 -17.16 -9.61
N LEU A 88 -2.51 -16.12 -10.00
CA LEU A 88 -2.92 -14.73 -9.81
C LEU A 88 -4.23 -14.44 -10.54
N HIS A 89 -4.38 -14.90 -11.78
CA HIS A 89 -5.62 -14.75 -12.53
C HIS A 89 -6.81 -15.44 -11.85
N LEU A 90 -6.62 -16.68 -11.41
CA LEU A 90 -7.65 -17.47 -10.71
C LEU A 90 -8.06 -16.82 -9.38
N LEU A 91 -7.11 -16.29 -8.60
CA LEU A 91 -7.39 -15.55 -7.37
C LEU A 91 -8.09 -14.22 -7.64
N ALA A 92 -7.66 -13.47 -8.66
CA ALA A 92 -8.29 -12.22 -9.05
C ALA A 92 -9.75 -12.44 -9.48
N GLN A 93 -10.02 -13.44 -10.32
CA GLN A 93 -11.38 -13.83 -10.69
C GLN A 93 -12.18 -14.28 -9.48
N PHE A 94 -11.58 -15.05 -8.57
CA PHE A 94 -12.24 -15.48 -7.34
C PHE A 94 -12.74 -14.28 -6.51
N PHE A 95 -11.90 -13.27 -6.27
CA PHE A 95 -12.30 -12.06 -5.54
C PHE A 95 -13.24 -11.15 -6.33
N LEU A 96 -13.15 -11.13 -7.66
CA LEU A 96 -14.05 -10.35 -8.53
C LEU A 96 -15.49 -10.83 -8.42
N GLU A 97 -15.72 -12.12 -8.62
CA GLU A 97 -17.05 -12.75 -8.53
C GLU A 97 -17.69 -12.63 -7.14
N ARG A 98 -16.90 -12.27 -6.11
CA ARG A 98 -17.29 -12.28 -4.69
C ARG A 98 -17.12 -10.91 -4.03
N ALA A 99 -17.03 -9.84 -4.83
CA ALA A 99 -16.85 -8.47 -4.36
C ALA A 99 -17.96 -8.02 -3.39
N GLU A 100 -19.19 -8.48 -3.63
CA GLU A 100 -20.39 -8.16 -2.84
C GLU A 100 -20.72 -9.21 -1.76
N ASP A 101 -19.91 -10.27 -1.64
CA ASP A 101 -20.20 -11.34 -0.69
C ASP A 101 -19.86 -10.91 0.75
N ASN A 102 -20.75 -11.19 1.70
CA ASN A 102 -20.61 -10.76 3.10
C ASN A 102 -19.38 -11.38 3.80
N ASN A 103 -18.90 -12.52 3.28
CA ASN A 103 -17.77 -13.26 3.83
C ASN A 103 -16.44 -12.98 3.10
N LYS A 104 -16.39 -11.99 2.19
CA LYS A 104 -15.21 -11.72 1.34
C LYS A 104 -13.90 -11.57 2.12
N TYR A 105 -13.95 -10.93 3.29
CA TYR A 105 -12.78 -10.78 4.15
C TYR A 105 -12.36 -12.12 4.79
N ALA A 106 -13.30 -12.96 5.19
CA ALA A 106 -12.99 -14.29 5.74
C ALA A 106 -12.32 -15.20 4.69
N TYR A 107 -12.69 -15.07 3.41
CA TYR A 107 -12.00 -15.76 2.32
C TYR A 107 -10.55 -15.28 2.19
N PHE A 108 -10.34 -13.96 2.22
CA PHE A 108 -9.02 -13.35 2.20
C PHE A 108 -8.15 -13.85 3.37
N GLU A 109 -8.68 -13.83 4.60
CA GLU A 109 -7.96 -14.30 5.79
C GLU A 109 -7.58 -15.77 5.65
N ALA A 110 -8.52 -16.63 5.26
CA ALA A 110 -8.26 -18.06 5.10
C ALA A 110 -7.16 -18.35 4.06
N ILE A 111 -7.18 -17.64 2.92
CA ILE A 111 -6.24 -17.84 1.82
C ILE A 111 -4.86 -17.31 2.18
N PHE A 112 -4.73 -16.11 2.75
CA PHE A 112 -3.43 -15.45 2.90
C PHE A 112 -2.87 -15.42 4.32
N LEU A 113 -3.73 -15.42 5.36
CA LEU A 113 -3.31 -15.18 6.75
C LEU A 113 -3.38 -16.42 7.64
N GLY A 114 -3.74 -17.58 7.10
CA GLY A 114 -3.92 -18.81 7.87
C GLY A 114 -2.64 -19.44 8.43
N ARG A 115 -1.46 -18.92 8.07
CA ARG A 115 -0.15 -19.53 8.37
C ARG A 115 0.79 -18.62 9.14
N GLU A 116 0.30 -17.58 9.82
CA GLU A 116 1.13 -16.62 10.58
C GLU A 116 2.13 -17.27 11.56
N GLY A 117 1.81 -18.45 12.11
CA GLY A 117 2.72 -19.23 12.97
C GLY A 117 3.82 -20.01 12.25
N GLU A 118 3.84 -20.01 10.91
CA GLU A 118 4.77 -20.74 10.05
C GLU A 118 5.45 -19.78 9.06
N PRO A 119 6.54 -19.08 9.46
CA PRO A 119 7.06 -17.92 8.74
C PRO A 119 7.32 -18.15 7.25
N ILE A 120 7.96 -19.27 6.89
CA ILE A 120 8.30 -19.58 5.49
C ILE A 120 7.04 -19.68 4.60
N VAL A 121 5.99 -20.31 5.12
CA VAL A 121 4.74 -20.53 4.38
C VAL A 121 3.93 -19.24 4.34
N HIS A 122 3.88 -18.53 5.47
CA HIS A 122 3.25 -17.22 5.56
C HIS A 122 3.86 -16.24 4.57
N ASP A 123 5.18 -16.08 4.56
CA ASP A 123 5.89 -15.16 3.69
C ASP A 123 5.68 -15.51 2.21
N HIS A 124 5.60 -16.80 1.87
CA HIS A 124 5.24 -17.22 0.52
C HIS A 124 3.82 -16.75 0.12
N ARG A 125 2.83 -16.97 0.98
CA ARG A 125 1.45 -16.53 0.73
C ARG A 125 1.34 -15.01 0.65
N ILE A 126 2.06 -14.28 1.51
CA ILE A 126 2.14 -12.82 1.44
C ILE A 126 2.81 -12.36 0.14
N SER A 127 3.87 -13.04 -0.32
CA SER A 127 4.50 -12.74 -1.62
C SER A 127 3.50 -12.87 -2.77
N VAL A 128 2.70 -13.95 -2.78
CA VAL A 128 1.61 -14.13 -3.77
C VAL A 128 0.55 -13.04 -3.63
N LEU A 129 0.20 -12.63 -2.40
CA LEU A 129 -0.75 -11.54 -2.16
C LEU A 129 -0.25 -10.20 -2.73
N MET A 130 1.03 -9.89 -2.55
CA MET A 130 1.63 -8.67 -3.11
C MET A 130 1.58 -8.72 -4.64
N GLN A 131 1.99 -9.84 -5.25
CA GLN A 131 1.88 -10.03 -6.70
C GLN A 131 0.43 -9.90 -7.20
N LEU A 132 -0.54 -10.43 -6.43
CA LEU A 132 -1.96 -10.28 -6.72
C LEU A 132 -2.40 -8.81 -6.68
N ALA A 133 -1.94 -8.02 -5.71
CA ALA A 133 -2.25 -6.59 -5.65
C ALA A 133 -1.76 -5.85 -6.92
N SER A 134 -0.54 -6.14 -7.37
CA SER A 134 -0.02 -5.58 -8.62
C SER A 134 -0.77 -6.09 -9.86
N PHE A 135 -1.17 -7.35 -9.89
CA PHE A 135 -1.97 -7.92 -10.98
C PHE A 135 -3.36 -7.28 -11.04
N SER A 136 -4.01 -7.10 -9.89
CA SER A 136 -5.35 -6.53 -9.74
C SER A 136 -5.47 -5.06 -10.13
N LEU A 137 -4.37 -4.34 -10.30
CA LEU A 137 -4.37 -2.98 -10.87
C LEU A 137 -4.43 -3.01 -12.40
N GLN A 138 -3.73 -3.96 -13.02
CA GLN A 138 -3.72 -4.12 -14.48
C GLN A 138 -5.00 -4.79 -14.99
N PHE A 139 -5.53 -5.73 -14.20
CA PHE A 139 -6.83 -6.37 -14.41
C PHE A 139 -7.73 -5.95 -13.23
N PRO A 140 -8.58 -4.93 -13.39
CA PRO A 140 -9.12 -4.15 -12.28
C PRO A 140 -10.00 -4.99 -11.34
N VAL A 141 -9.39 -5.47 -10.25
CA VAL A 141 -10.03 -6.16 -9.11
C VAL A 141 -9.64 -5.39 -7.85
N LEU A 142 -9.97 -4.09 -7.87
CA LEU A 142 -9.46 -3.09 -6.92
C LEU A 142 -9.93 -3.31 -5.47
N GLN A 143 -11.03 -4.03 -5.26
CA GLN A 143 -11.52 -4.38 -3.93
C GLN A 143 -10.53 -5.24 -3.12
N VAL A 144 -9.57 -5.91 -3.77
CA VAL A 144 -8.48 -6.62 -3.08
C VAL A 144 -7.70 -5.66 -2.16
N PHE A 145 -7.53 -4.39 -2.57
CA PHE A 145 -6.86 -3.37 -1.76
C PHE A 145 -7.60 -3.05 -0.47
N ASN A 146 -8.93 -3.14 -0.45
CA ASN A 146 -9.70 -2.99 0.79
C ASN A 146 -9.37 -4.11 1.79
N ASN A 147 -9.26 -5.36 1.32
CA ASN A 147 -8.90 -6.48 2.18
C ASN A 147 -7.45 -6.35 2.71
N ILE A 148 -6.50 -5.98 1.83
CA ILE A 148 -5.10 -5.79 2.22
C ILE A 148 -4.96 -4.66 3.24
N SER A 149 -5.54 -3.50 2.97
CA SER A 149 -5.43 -2.33 3.86
C SER A 149 -6.10 -2.59 5.20
N GLN A 150 -7.29 -3.22 5.18
CA GLN A 150 -7.98 -3.62 6.41
C GLN A 150 -7.15 -4.61 7.24
N TRP A 151 -6.43 -5.53 6.61
CA TRP A 151 -5.52 -6.43 7.31
C TRP A 151 -4.34 -5.66 7.92
N ILE A 152 -3.63 -4.86 7.13
CA ILE A 152 -2.47 -4.08 7.58
C ILE A 152 -2.83 -3.22 8.81
N SER A 153 -4.00 -2.57 8.81
CA SER A 153 -4.47 -1.73 9.91
C SER A 153 -4.92 -2.51 11.15
N LYS A 154 -5.21 -3.81 11.05
CA LYS A 154 -5.55 -4.68 12.19
C LYS A 154 -4.32 -5.26 12.89
N ILE A 155 -3.14 -5.21 12.26
CA ILE A 155 -1.91 -5.74 12.85
C ILE A 155 -1.56 -4.89 14.10
N SER A 156 -1.60 -5.52 15.27
CA SER A 156 -1.33 -4.85 16.55
C SER A 156 0.15 -4.47 16.72
N VAL A 157 1.05 -5.21 16.07
CA VAL A 157 2.49 -4.97 16.12
C VAL A 157 2.86 -3.92 15.07
N VAL A 158 3.06 -2.68 15.52
CA VAL A 158 3.38 -1.52 14.66
C VAL A 158 4.53 -1.80 13.67
N LYS A 159 5.61 -2.45 14.12
CA LYS A 159 6.76 -2.78 13.25
C LYS A 159 6.36 -3.67 12.08
N GLN A 160 5.45 -4.62 12.29
CA GLN A 160 4.98 -5.54 11.26
C GLN A 160 3.97 -4.87 10.32
N SER A 161 3.06 -4.04 10.87
CA SER A 161 2.12 -3.23 10.07
C SER A 161 2.88 -2.29 9.13
N ARG A 162 3.92 -1.62 9.65
CA ARG A 162 4.84 -0.81 8.87
C ARG A 162 5.55 -1.63 7.78
N TYR A 163 6.13 -2.77 8.12
CA TYR A 163 6.85 -3.61 7.15
C TYR A 163 5.97 -4.00 5.96
N TYR A 164 4.74 -4.48 6.19
CA TYR A 164 3.85 -4.84 5.08
C TYR A 164 3.31 -3.62 4.31
N SER A 165 3.14 -2.47 4.97
CA SER A 165 2.82 -1.22 4.30
C SER A 165 3.92 -0.80 3.33
N GLU A 166 5.17 -0.79 3.79
CA GLU A 166 6.33 -0.44 2.99
C GLU A 166 6.52 -1.44 1.84
N LEU A 167 6.39 -2.75 2.11
CA LEU A 167 6.49 -3.80 1.07
C LEU A 167 5.44 -3.63 -0.03
N LEU A 168 4.19 -3.35 0.34
CA LEU A 168 3.12 -3.12 -0.63
C LEU A 168 3.41 -1.88 -1.47
N VAL A 169 3.78 -0.76 -0.84
CA VAL A 169 4.03 0.50 -1.54
C VAL A 169 5.28 0.38 -2.43
N ASP A 170 6.36 -0.24 -1.95
CA ASP A 170 7.60 -0.46 -2.70
C ASP A 170 7.36 -1.19 -4.00
N MET A 171 6.68 -2.33 -3.95
CA MET A 171 6.33 -3.09 -5.15
C MET A 171 5.47 -2.28 -6.13
N LEU A 172 4.51 -1.47 -5.64
CA LEU A 172 3.66 -0.66 -6.51
C LEU A 172 4.41 0.50 -7.15
N ILE A 173 5.32 1.12 -6.40
CA ILE A 173 6.24 2.14 -6.94
C ILE A 173 7.13 1.53 -8.03
N ASP A 174 7.70 0.36 -7.78
CA ASP A 174 8.51 -0.35 -8.77
C ASP A 174 7.72 -0.66 -10.04
N ASN A 175 6.53 -1.24 -9.90
CA ASN A 175 5.75 -1.74 -11.03
C ASN A 175 5.02 -0.66 -11.82
N PHE A 176 4.66 0.48 -11.21
CA PHE A 176 3.81 1.49 -11.84
C PHE A 176 4.40 2.91 -11.91
N ILE A 177 5.38 3.24 -11.07
CA ILE A 177 6.03 4.56 -11.08
C ILE A 177 7.40 4.49 -11.76
N LYS A 178 8.30 3.59 -11.33
CA LYS A 178 9.67 3.51 -11.88
C LYS A 178 9.70 2.99 -13.31
N THR A 179 8.76 2.11 -13.67
CA THR A 179 8.58 1.59 -15.04
C THR A 179 7.82 2.55 -15.95
N CYS A 180 7.34 3.69 -15.45
CA CYS A 180 6.59 4.64 -16.24
C CYS A 180 7.50 5.34 -17.25
N ASP A 181 7.11 5.30 -18.53
CA ASP A 181 7.71 6.10 -19.59
C ASP A 181 6.64 6.97 -20.27
N ARG A 182 7.06 7.80 -21.25
CA ARG A 182 6.14 8.73 -21.93
C ARG A 182 5.01 8.03 -22.70
N SER A 183 5.23 6.78 -23.12
CA SER A 183 4.26 5.99 -23.88
C SER A 183 3.41 5.08 -22.98
N ARG A 184 4.00 4.58 -21.89
CA ARG A 184 3.40 3.66 -20.93
C ARG A 184 3.21 4.40 -19.62
N ARG A 185 2.12 5.16 -19.53
CA ARG A 185 1.71 5.94 -18.36
C ARG A 185 1.24 5.02 -17.23
N MET A 186 2.10 4.11 -16.77
CA MET A 186 1.75 3.01 -15.86
C MET A 186 1.16 3.51 -14.53
N TYR A 187 1.51 4.72 -14.09
CA TYR A 187 0.93 5.32 -12.89
C TYR A 187 -0.60 5.50 -12.98
N GLU A 188 -1.18 5.56 -14.19
CA GLU A 188 -2.63 5.71 -14.38
C GLU A 188 -3.42 4.53 -13.78
N TYR A 189 -2.82 3.35 -13.69
CA TYR A 189 -3.44 2.18 -13.03
C TYR A 189 -3.63 2.37 -11.52
N LEU A 190 -2.87 3.27 -10.89
CA LEU A 190 -3.01 3.59 -9.46
C LEU A 190 -4.16 4.57 -9.19
N LEU A 191 -4.52 5.43 -10.15
CA LEU A 191 -5.49 6.51 -9.93
C LEU A 191 -6.87 6.02 -9.43
N PRO A 192 -7.47 4.94 -9.98
CA PRO A 192 -8.79 4.47 -9.55
C PRO A 192 -8.90 4.03 -8.08
N LEU A 193 -7.78 3.77 -7.41
CA LEU A 193 -7.78 3.41 -5.99
C LEU A 193 -8.30 4.55 -5.10
N GLU A 194 -8.29 5.80 -5.56
CA GLU A 194 -8.85 6.91 -4.81
C GLU A 194 -10.34 6.74 -4.49
N ALA A 195 -11.10 6.19 -5.43
CA ALA A 195 -12.54 5.97 -5.28
C ALA A 195 -12.84 4.63 -4.62
N THR A 196 -11.89 3.69 -4.67
CA THR A 196 -12.13 2.30 -4.28
C THR A 196 -11.61 1.94 -2.89
N CYS A 197 -10.48 2.53 -2.48
CA CYS A 197 -9.80 2.17 -1.23
C CYS A 197 -9.12 3.38 -0.57
N ALA A 198 -9.91 4.17 0.17
CA ALA A 198 -9.40 5.35 0.88
C ALA A 198 -8.32 4.98 1.92
N GLU A 199 -8.42 3.82 2.56
CA GLU A 199 -7.42 3.32 3.53
C GLU A 199 -6.06 3.11 2.90
N PHE A 200 -6.02 2.46 1.73
CA PHE A 200 -4.79 2.33 0.95
C PHE A 200 -4.21 3.70 0.58
N THR A 201 -5.05 4.67 0.18
CA THR A 201 -4.53 6.00 -0.18
C THR A 201 -3.83 6.70 0.98
N ALA A 202 -4.25 6.45 2.23
CA ALA A 202 -3.56 6.96 3.42
C ALA A 202 -2.19 6.28 3.60
N ILE A 203 -2.12 4.96 3.44
CA ILE A 203 -0.85 4.21 3.49
C ILE A 203 0.11 4.68 2.39
N PHE A 204 -0.39 4.80 1.16
CA PHE A 204 0.43 5.20 0.00
C PHE A 204 0.93 6.65 0.13
N THR A 205 0.10 7.57 0.62
CA THR A 205 0.53 8.96 0.84
C THR A 205 1.53 9.09 1.99
N ALA A 206 1.52 8.18 2.97
CA ALA A 206 2.52 8.14 4.03
C ALA A 206 3.87 7.59 3.57
N PHE A 207 3.91 6.54 2.74
CA PHE A 207 5.16 5.85 2.41
C PHE A 207 5.68 6.08 0.99
N GLY A 208 4.83 6.39 0.02
CA GLY A 208 5.23 6.51 -1.40
C GLY A 208 6.43 7.42 -1.64
N PRO A 209 6.44 8.65 -1.08
CA PRO A 209 7.58 9.56 -1.20
C PRO A 209 8.88 9.11 -0.49
N LEU A 210 8.81 8.10 0.39
CA LEU A 210 9.97 7.60 1.14
C LEU A 210 10.67 6.43 0.43
N VAL A 211 9.94 5.75 -0.45
CA VAL A 211 10.35 4.54 -1.16
C VAL A 211 11.17 4.86 -2.41
N ALA A 212 10.88 5.97 -3.08
CA ALA A 212 11.60 6.40 -4.28
C ALA A 212 11.72 7.93 -4.33
N PRO A 213 12.73 8.47 -5.05
CA PRO A 213 12.80 9.89 -5.32
C PRO A 213 11.50 10.41 -5.94
N MET A 214 11.06 11.60 -5.50
CA MET A 214 9.86 12.22 -6.03
C MET A 214 9.99 12.44 -7.54
N SER A 215 9.08 11.81 -8.27
CA SER A 215 8.96 11.91 -9.72
C SER A 215 7.60 12.50 -10.09
N PHE A 216 7.47 12.99 -11.31
CA PHE A 216 6.20 13.57 -11.76
C PHE A 216 5.04 12.55 -11.78
N PRO A 217 5.21 11.28 -12.23
CA PRO A 217 4.18 10.26 -12.10
C PRO A 217 3.71 10.04 -10.65
N LEU A 218 4.65 9.96 -9.70
CA LEU A 218 4.32 9.82 -8.28
C LEU A 218 3.55 11.05 -7.75
N ALA A 219 3.98 12.25 -8.15
CA ALA A 219 3.33 13.49 -7.79
C ALA A 219 1.87 13.55 -8.27
N ILE A 220 1.57 13.05 -9.48
CA ILE A 220 0.19 12.97 -10.00
C ILE A 220 -0.67 12.06 -9.11
N VAL A 221 -0.19 10.86 -8.79
CA VAL A 221 -0.93 9.90 -7.94
C VAL A 221 -1.20 10.50 -6.55
N LEU A 222 -0.18 11.10 -5.94
CA LEU A 222 -0.31 11.73 -4.62
C LEU A 222 -1.25 12.93 -4.65
N GLN A 223 -1.19 13.75 -5.69
CA GLN A 223 -2.11 14.87 -5.88
C GLN A 223 -3.54 14.38 -5.93
N ASN A 224 -3.81 13.34 -6.73
CA ASN A 224 -5.13 12.75 -6.90
C ASN A 224 -5.69 12.25 -5.55
N TYR A 225 -4.89 11.45 -4.84
CA TYR A 225 -5.27 10.89 -3.54
C TYR A 225 -5.49 11.97 -2.48
N LEU A 226 -4.59 12.95 -2.39
CA LEU A 226 -4.73 14.05 -1.45
C LEU A 226 -5.94 14.93 -1.78
N SER A 227 -6.22 15.22 -3.05
CA SER A 227 -7.39 16.05 -3.41
C SER A 227 -8.71 15.36 -3.11
N THR A 228 -8.79 14.05 -3.36
CA THR A 228 -10.02 13.28 -3.25
C THR A 228 -10.29 12.83 -1.82
N ASN A 229 -9.26 12.34 -1.12
CA ASN A 229 -9.42 11.66 0.17
C ASN A 229 -8.87 12.43 1.38
N LEU A 230 -8.51 13.73 1.25
CA LEU A 230 -7.85 14.50 2.32
C LEU A 230 -8.45 14.28 3.71
N SER A 231 -9.77 14.44 3.84
CA SER A 231 -10.44 14.35 5.14
C SER A 231 -10.39 12.94 5.74
N TYR A 232 -10.43 11.91 4.88
CA TYR A 232 -10.28 10.52 5.31
C TYR A 232 -8.82 10.23 5.69
N ILE A 233 -7.86 10.59 4.84
CA ILE A 233 -6.42 10.40 5.07
C ILE A 233 -6.02 11.02 6.41
N MET A 234 -6.43 12.27 6.63
CA MET A 234 -6.20 12.92 7.92
C MET A 234 -6.79 12.07 9.03
N ARG A 235 -8.10 11.76 9.00
CA ARG A 235 -8.78 10.90 10.01
C ARG A 235 -7.98 9.64 10.32
N HIS A 236 -7.52 8.96 9.28
CA HIS A 236 -6.76 7.72 9.38
C HIS A 236 -5.39 7.94 10.06
N TYR A 237 -4.66 9.02 9.75
CA TYR A 237 -3.40 9.34 10.45
C TYR A 237 -3.56 9.60 11.94
N ARG A 238 -4.69 10.17 12.38
CA ARG A 238 -4.99 10.29 13.82
C ARG A 238 -5.30 8.95 14.44
N ASP A 239 -6.06 8.11 13.74
CA ASP A 239 -6.52 6.83 14.26
C ASP A 239 -5.40 5.76 14.21
N THR A 240 -4.40 5.94 13.34
CA THR A 240 -3.21 5.10 13.14
C THR A 240 -1.92 5.94 13.33
N PRO A 241 -1.45 6.14 14.58
CA PRO A 241 -0.45 7.17 14.89
C PRO A 241 0.88 7.01 14.15
N TYR A 242 1.36 5.77 13.95
CA TYR A 242 2.63 5.55 13.27
C TYR A 242 2.62 6.06 11.82
N LEU A 243 1.49 5.98 11.12
CA LEU A 243 1.37 6.52 9.76
C LEU A 243 1.40 8.05 9.79
N GLY A 244 0.72 8.66 10.75
CA GLY A 244 0.78 10.10 10.97
C GLY A 244 2.18 10.60 11.30
N ASP A 245 2.93 9.84 12.11
CA ASP A 245 4.32 10.14 12.46
C ASP A 245 5.23 10.07 11.23
N GLU A 246 5.17 8.99 10.46
CA GLU A 246 5.93 8.85 9.21
C GLU A 246 5.60 9.98 8.23
N PHE A 247 4.31 10.27 8.05
CA PHE A 247 3.88 11.32 7.14
C PHE A 247 4.37 12.70 7.57
N SER A 248 4.15 13.07 8.83
CA SER A 248 4.45 14.42 9.34
C SER A 248 5.94 14.70 9.48
N THR A 249 6.74 13.69 9.84
CA THR A 249 8.17 13.88 10.14
C THR A 249 9.08 13.63 8.95
N LYS A 250 8.70 12.71 8.04
CA LYS A 250 9.56 12.30 6.90
C LYS A 250 8.96 12.68 5.56
N THR A 251 7.70 12.34 5.32
CA THR A 251 7.09 12.52 3.99
C THR A 251 6.75 13.96 3.69
N MET A 252 6.25 14.71 4.66
CA MET A 252 5.93 16.12 4.49
C MET A 252 7.15 16.94 4.02
N PRO A 253 8.34 16.87 4.67
CA PRO A 253 9.53 17.53 4.15
C PRO A 253 9.86 17.20 2.69
N VAL A 254 9.73 15.93 2.29
CA VAL A 254 9.99 15.49 0.91
C VAL A 254 9.01 16.15 -0.07
N LEU A 255 7.72 16.17 0.28
CA LEU A 255 6.67 16.78 -0.55
C LEU A 255 6.83 18.30 -0.66
N LEU A 256 7.12 18.97 0.46
CA LEU A 256 7.35 20.41 0.50
C LEU A 256 8.56 20.81 -0.35
N LYS A 257 9.67 20.06 -0.24
CA LYS A 257 10.86 20.28 -1.06
C LYS A 257 10.54 20.15 -2.54
N PHE A 258 9.90 19.04 -2.94
CA PHE A 258 9.54 18.78 -4.32
C PHE A 258 8.66 19.89 -4.92
N VAL A 259 7.63 20.33 -4.19
CA VAL A 259 6.74 21.40 -4.66
C VAL A 259 7.51 22.70 -4.88
N VAL A 260 8.41 23.07 -3.97
CA VAL A 260 9.19 24.30 -4.10
C VAL A 260 10.17 24.23 -5.26
N GLU A 261 10.87 23.11 -5.45
CA GLU A 261 11.87 22.94 -6.51
C GLU A 261 11.23 22.88 -7.90
N GLU A 262 10.09 22.20 -8.06
CA GLU A 262 9.42 22.03 -9.35
C GLU A 262 8.53 23.21 -9.76
N SER A 263 8.29 24.17 -8.85
CA SER A 263 7.45 25.35 -9.12
C SER A 263 7.96 26.24 -10.26
N ALA A 264 9.24 26.11 -10.65
CA ALA A 264 9.81 26.87 -11.75
C ALA A 264 9.51 26.27 -13.15
N ASN A 265 8.89 25.08 -13.23
CA ASN A 265 8.60 24.39 -14.48
C ASN A 265 7.17 24.72 -14.97
N PRO A 266 7.00 25.55 -16.02
CA PRO A 266 5.67 25.98 -16.47
C PRO A 266 4.80 24.82 -16.96
N ALA A 267 5.41 23.77 -17.53
CA ALA A 267 4.69 22.60 -18.03
C ALA A 267 4.02 21.78 -16.91
N ARG A 268 4.42 21.99 -15.64
CA ARG A 268 3.97 21.23 -14.47
C ARG A 268 3.24 22.10 -13.45
N GLU A 269 3.15 23.41 -13.67
CA GLU A 269 2.69 24.40 -12.70
C GLU A 269 1.33 24.05 -12.09
N THR A 270 0.36 23.62 -12.91
CA THR A 270 -0.99 23.27 -12.44
C THR A 270 -0.98 22.15 -11.40
N ILE A 271 -0.24 21.06 -11.67
CA ILE A 271 -0.16 19.91 -10.76
C ILE A 271 0.62 20.27 -9.50
N ILE A 272 1.76 20.95 -9.66
CA ILE A 272 2.58 21.37 -8.51
C ILE A 272 1.81 22.31 -7.59
N THR A 273 1.07 23.26 -8.15
CA THR A 273 0.21 24.18 -7.39
C THR A 273 -0.94 23.44 -6.70
N SER A 274 -1.57 22.46 -7.37
CA SER A 274 -2.61 21.62 -6.77
C SER A 274 -2.09 20.82 -5.56
N ILE A 275 -0.87 20.28 -5.66
CA ILE A 275 -0.20 19.61 -4.54
C ILE A 275 0.05 20.64 -3.42
N ALA A 276 0.62 21.80 -3.73
CA ALA A 276 0.88 22.85 -2.74
C ALA A 276 -0.38 23.25 -1.96
N VAL A 277 -1.51 23.42 -2.66
CA VAL A 277 -2.81 23.72 -2.04
C VAL A 277 -3.28 22.58 -1.14
N SER A 278 -3.10 21.33 -1.56
CA SER A 278 -3.46 20.16 -0.75
C SER A 278 -2.60 20.07 0.52
N LEU A 279 -1.30 20.33 0.41
CA LEU A 279 -0.38 20.36 1.56
C LEU A 279 -0.70 21.52 2.51
N ALA A 280 -1.04 22.72 2.01
CA ALA A 280 -1.49 23.83 2.84
C ALA A 280 -2.72 23.44 3.67
N LYS A 281 -3.71 22.78 3.06
CA LYS A 281 -4.90 22.27 3.77
C LYS A 281 -4.53 21.19 4.81
N VAL A 282 -3.55 20.34 4.53
CA VAL A 282 -3.03 19.37 5.52
C VAL A 282 -2.45 20.11 6.73
N ILE A 283 -1.59 21.10 6.49
CA ILE A 283 -0.95 21.90 7.54
C ILE A 283 -1.99 22.59 8.43
N GLU A 284 -2.98 23.25 7.82
CA GLU A 284 -4.06 23.93 8.55
C GLU A 284 -4.93 22.96 9.36
N LYS A 285 -5.22 21.76 8.81
CA LYS A 285 -6.05 20.76 9.50
C LYS A 285 -5.30 20.03 10.62
N TRP A 286 -3.98 19.86 10.50
CA TRP A 286 -3.17 19.14 11.48
C TRP A 286 -3.20 19.80 12.87
N SER A 287 -3.30 21.12 12.90
CA SER A 287 -3.10 21.93 14.09
C SER A 287 -4.35 22.26 14.90
N GLY A 288 -5.52 22.36 14.26
CA GLY A 288 -6.67 23.03 14.88
C GLY A 288 -7.44 22.19 15.90
N LYS A 289 -7.75 20.93 15.60
CA LYS A 289 -8.66 20.06 16.40
C LYS A 289 -8.42 18.57 16.21
N PHE A 290 -7.38 18.23 15.45
CA PHE A 290 -7.21 16.89 14.90
C PHE A 290 -6.43 15.97 15.86
N LEU A 291 -5.48 16.54 16.60
CA LEU A 291 -4.67 15.85 17.62
C LEU A 291 -5.27 15.87 19.04
N THR A 292 -6.38 16.58 19.27
CA THR A 292 -6.95 16.77 20.61
C THR A 292 -7.95 15.68 21.03
N GLY A 293 -8.24 14.70 20.16
CA GLY A 293 -9.29 13.69 20.37
C GLY A 293 -8.90 12.44 21.16
N ARG A 294 -7.60 12.16 21.39
CA ARG A 294 -7.14 11.05 22.24
C ARG A 294 -5.84 11.45 22.94
N ALA A 295 -5.81 11.29 24.27
CA ALA A 295 -4.68 11.65 25.13
C ALA A 295 -3.36 10.90 24.84
N THR A 296 -3.36 9.96 23.89
CA THR A 296 -2.24 9.06 23.59
C THR A 296 -1.63 9.25 22.20
N CYS A 297 -2.23 10.05 21.30
CA CYS A 297 -1.53 10.46 20.07
C CYS A 297 -0.58 11.59 20.45
N ALA A 298 0.72 11.30 20.44
CA ALA A 298 1.73 12.32 20.58
C ALA A 298 1.40 13.48 19.64
N LYS A 299 1.40 14.70 20.18
CA LYS A 299 1.18 15.96 19.46
C LYS A 299 2.39 16.21 18.55
N GLN A 300 2.64 15.33 17.59
CA GLN A 300 3.81 15.42 16.73
C GLN A 300 3.62 16.59 15.78
N PRO A 301 4.51 17.61 15.84
CA PRO A 301 4.43 18.75 14.95
C PRO A 301 4.72 18.29 13.52
N ILE A 302 4.06 18.92 12.54
CA ILE A 302 4.47 18.76 11.15
C ILE A 302 5.90 19.29 11.00
N ASN A 303 6.78 18.48 10.42
CA ASN A 303 8.08 18.96 9.99
C ASN A 303 7.94 19.73 8.67
N PHE A 304 8.00 21.05 8.77
CA PHE A 304 8.05 21.96 7.62
C PHE A 304 9.40 22.69 7.53
N ASP A 305 10.45 22.14 8.17
CA ASP A 305 11.74 22.80 8.32
C ASP A 305 12.39 23.16 6.99
N VAL A 306 12.17 22.31 5.99
CA VAL A 306 12.69 22.48 4.65
C VAL A 306 12.26 23.82 4.02
N LEU A 307 11.08 24.35 4.37
CA LEU A 307 10.60 25.65 3.88
C LEU A 307 11.46 26.82 4.37
N PHE A 308 12.25 26.62 5.41
CA PHE A 308 13.16 27.63 5.97
C PHE A 308 14.62 27.41 5.56
N SER A 309 14.90 26.50 4.61
CA SER A 309 16.24 26.36 4.06
C SER A 309 16.63 27.59 3.24
N LYS A 310 17.86 28.08 3.44
CA LYS A 310 18.46 29.16 2.63
C LYS A 310 18.74 28.72 1.18
N GLU A 311 18.85 27.41 0.95
CA GLU A 311 19.16 26.84 -0.38
C GLU A 311 17.93 26.80 -1.29
N LEU A 312 16.72 26.78 -0.72
CA LEU A 312 15.50 26.81 -1.52
C LEU A 312 15.27 28.20 -2.12
N LYS A 313 14.84 28.23 -3.38
CA LYS A 313 14.42 29.46 -4.04
C LYS A 313 13.09 29.95 -3.48
N TRP A 314 12.88 31.26 -3.51
CA TRP A 314 11.59 31.86 -3.21
C TRP A 314 10.65 31.72 -4.39
N ASN A 315 9.42 31.29 -4.11
CA ASN A 315 8.32 31.26 -5.07
C ASN A 315 6.99 31.33 -4.32
N ARG A 316 5.89 31.48 -5.08
CA ARG A 316 4.54 31.61 -4.54
C ARG A 316 4.14 30.41 -3.67
N ASN A 317 4.49 29.19 -4.07
CA ASN A 317 4.14 27.99 -3.31
C ASN A 317 4.84 27.94 -1.96
N ARG A 318 6.16 28.23 -1.91
CA ARG A 318 6.90 28.35 -0.65
C ARG A 318 6.27 29.39 0.28
N CYS A 319 5.98 30.58 -0.25
CA CYS A 319 5.35 31.65 0.53
C CYS A 319 3.99 31.21 1.09
N ASN A 320 3.12 30.62 0.26
CA ASN A 320 1.81 30.16 0.66
C ASN A 320 1.87 29.06 1.74
N LEU A 321 2.81 28.11 1.61
CA LEU A 321 2.99 27.04 2.58
C LEU A 321 3.50 27.56 3.93
N ILE A 322 4.39 28.55 3.93
CA ILE A 322 4.82 29.24 5.15
C ILE A 322 3.64 29.99 5.78
N CYS A 323 2.82 30.70 5.00
CA CYS A 323 1.62 31.37 5.49
C CYS A 323 0.63 30.38 6.11
N ALA A 324 0.38 29.24 5.46
CA ALA A 324 -0.49 28.18 5.99
C ALA A 324 0.04 27.63 7.33
N ALA A 325 1.36 27.43 7.43
CA ALA A 325 2.00 27.03 8.69
C ALA A 325 1.91 28.11 9.77
N ALA A 326 2.00 29.38 9.41
CA ALA A 326 1.92 30.51 10.35
C ALA A 326 0.48 30.82 10.83
N ASN A 327 -0.54 30.45 10.04
CA ASN A 327 -1.95 30.49 10.45
C ASN A 327 -2.27 29.51 11.59
N VAL A 328 -1.36 28.58 11.86
CA VAL A 328 -1.40 27.75 13.06
C VAL A 328 -0.83 28.52 14.23
N ASP A 329 -1.70 28.97 15.14
CA ASP A 329 -1.32 29.82 16.29
C ASP A 329 -0.15 29.24 17.11
N SER A 330 -0.11 27.92 17.31
CA SER A 330 0.96 27.26 18.07
C SER A 330 2.35 27.38 17.42
N ASN A 331 2.41 27.61 16.11
CA ASN A 331 3.65 27.64 15.34
C ASN A 331 4.12 29.06 15.02
N LYS A 332 3.23 30.05 15.17
CA LYS A 332 3.44 31.43 14.68
C LYS A 332 4.71 32.08 15.23
N LYS A 333 5.00 31.91 16.52
CA LYS A 333 6.22 32.45 17.16
C LYS A 333 7.49 31.85 16.55
N ASN A 334 7.58 30.52 16.51
CA ASN A 334 8.72 29.80 15.96
C ASN A 334 8.96 30.14 14.48
N ILE A 335 7.89 30.22 13.68
CA ILE A 335 7.97 30.59 12.27
C ILE A 335 8.46 32.05 12.11
N SER A 336 7.99 32.97 12.95
CA SER A 336 8.46 34.36 12.93
C SER A 336 9.97 34.47 13.20
N GLU A 337 10.48 33.74 14.20
CA GLU A 337 11.92 33.67 14.52
C GLU A 337 12.73 33.08 13.36
N ARG A 338 12.25 32.03 12.72
CA ARG A 338 12.95 31.44 11.57
C ARG A 338 12.89 32.29 10.32
N LEU A 339 11.84 33.11 10.16
CA LEU A 339 11.73 34.07 9.06
C LEU A 339 12.63 35.30 9.24
N SER A 340 13.07 35.63 10.46
CA SER A 340 14.05 36.71 10.65
C SER A 340 15.45 36.31 10.16
N ASP A 341 15.76 35.01 10.16
CA ASP A 341 17.07 34.48 9.72
C ASP A 341 17.19 34.34 8.19
N LEU A 342 16.12 34.65 7.45
CA LEU A 342 16.01 34.49 6.00
C LEU A 342 15.95 35.82 5.28
N ASP A 343 16.71 35.91 4.19
CA ASP A 343 16.60 36.98 3.20
C ASP A 343 15.32 36.78 2.36
N VAL A 344 14.23 37.39 2.81
CA VAL A 344 12.93 37.37 2.13
C VAL A 344 12.92 38.44 1.04
N PRO A 345 12.73 38.10 -0.25
CA PRO A 345 12.62 39.08 -1.32
C PRO A 345 11.44 40.03 -1.13
N THR A 346 11.59 41.26 -1.62
CA THR A 346 10.59 42.33 -1.50
C THR A 346 9.20 41.92 -1.98
N ASP A 347 9.12 41.08 -3.02
CA ASP A 347 7.86 40.66 -3.63
C ASP A 347 7.04 39.73 -2.71
N PHE A 348 7.68 39.04 -1.77
CA PHE A 348 7.01 38.13 -0.82
C PHE A 348 6.84 38.74 0.58
N ALA A 349 7.56 39.82 0.89
CA ALA A 349 7.51 40.49 2.19
C ALA A 349 6.10 40.95 2.60
N PRO A 350 5.25 41.51 1.71
CA PRO A 350 3.87 41.89 2.07
C PRO A 350 3.02 40.70 2.51
N SER A 351 3.13 39.56 1.81
CA SER A 351 2.38 38.34 2.14
C SER A 351 2.80 37.74 3.47
N LEU A 352 4.07 37.90 3.87
CA LEU A 352 4.60 37.40 5.15
C LEU A 352 4.51 38.42 6.29
N ALA A 353 4.03 39.65 6.03
CA ALA A 353 4.00 40.71 7.02
C ALA A 353 3.14 40.36 8.25
N PHE A 354 2.03 39.63 8.08
CA PHE A 354 1.17 39.20 9.20
C PHE A 354 1.84 38.17 10.12
N VAL A 355 2.83 37.44 9.60
CA VAL A 355 3.64 36.48 10.35
C VAL A 355 4.63 37.23 11.25
N ARG A 356 5.20 38.34 10.77
CA ARG A 356 6.18 39.17 11.48
C ARG A 356 5.57 40.17 12.47
N LYS A 357 4.28 40.50 12.35
CA LYS A 357 3.63 41.67 13.00
C LYS A 357 3.23 41.54 14.49
N GLN A 358 3.76 40.60 15.28
CA GLN A 358 3.27 40.41 16.67
C GLN A 358 4.32 40.28 17.79
N PHE A 359 5.59 40.62 17.54
CA PHE A 359 6.63 40.57 18.57
C PHE A 359 7.41 41.89 18.74
N PHE A 360 6.82 43.02 18.33
CA PHE A 360 7.28 44.36 18.70
C PHE A 360 6.26 45.03 19.61
#